data_AF-A0A9P7C5U6-F1
#
_entry.id   AF-A0A9P7C5U6-F1
#
_cell.length_a   1.000
_cell.length_b   1.000
_cell.length_c   1.000
_cell.angle_alpha   90.00
_cell.angle_beta   90.00
_cell.angle_gamma   90.00
#
_symmetry.space_group_name_H-M   'P 1'
#
loop_
_entity.id
_entity.type
_entity.pdbx_description
1 polymer ?
#
loop_
_entity_poly.entity_id
_entity_poly.type
_entity_poly.pdbx_seq_one_letter_code
_entity_poly.pdbx_strand_id
1 'polypeptide(L)'
;MRGDVVHRGEQAVFDTRNTPLPGRHNRGNLCAVLAALEALGLDAVALAPAVQDFRPLPNRLQRIGFADGLTYVNDSISTTPHASLAALECFAGQRIALLVGGHDRGLDWTDFMQHMAHDVPPVEIVTMGSNGPRIHAMLQPLADAGRFGLHAAGDLPEAMALARAALGEQGGVVLLSPGAPSFGAYRDYGARGRHFAELAGFDPDTISAIPGLGIG
;
A
#
# COMPACT_ATOMS: atom_id res chain seq x y z
N MET A 1 -5.35 -0.55 -22.19
CA MET A 1 -6.48 0.15 -21.53
C MET A 1 -6.82 1.42 -22.29
N ARG A 2 -8.11 1.69 -22.51
CA ARG A 2 -8.62 3.01 -22.90
C ARG A 2 -9.67 3.42 -21.87
N GLY A 3 -9.33 4.36 -20.98
CA GLY A 3 -10.16 4.66 -19.81
C GLY A 3 -10.30 3.42 -18.91
N ASP A 4 -11.54 2.95 -18.74
CA ASP A 4 -11.89 1.79 -17.92
C ASP A 4 -12.09 0.50 -18.73
N VAL A 5 -11.84 0.52 -20.04
CA VAL A 5 -12.09 -0.62 -20.92
C VAL A 5 -10.78 -1.27 -21.36
N VAL A 6 -10.71 -2.59 -21.26
CA VAL A 6 -9.65 -3.43 -21.84
C VAL A 6 -9.93 -3.60 -23.33
N HIS A 7 -8.92 -3.38 -24.16
CA HIS A 7 -9.02 -3.57 -25.61
C HIS A 7 -7.97 -4.55 -26.12
N ARG A 8 -8.35 -5.35 -27.13
CA ARG A 8 -7.46 -6.13 -28.00
C ARG A 8 -7.37 -5.39 -29.33
N GLY A 9 -6.29 -4.62 -29.54
CA GLY A 9 -6.23 -3.68 -30.66
C GLY A 9 -7.34 -2.63 -30.57
N GLU A 10 -8.22 -2.58 -31.57
CA GLU A 10 -9.40 -1.71 -31.57
C GLU A 10 -10.63 -2.32 -30.88
N GLN A 11 -10.68 -3.65 -30.71
CA GLN A 11 -11.84 -4.33 -30.15
C GLN A 11 -11.92 -4.11 -28.63
N ALA A 12 -13.04 -3.59 -28.13
CA ALA A 12 -13.35 -3.58 -26.72
C ALA A 12 -13.63 -5.00 -26.23
N VAL A 13 -12.92 -5.43 -25.18
CA VAL A 13 -12.96 -6.81 -24.67
C VAL A 13 -13.75 -6.88 -23.37
N PHE A 14 -13.46 -5.96 -22.43
CA PHE A 14 -14.01 -6.05 -21.09
C PHE A 14 -14.01 -4.70 -20.37
N ASP A 15 -15.11 -4.38 -19.70
CA ASP A 15 -15.27 -3.15 -18.92
C ASP A 15 -14.92 -3.41 -17.45
N THR A 16 -13.95 -2.66 -16.94
CA THR A 16 -13.42 -2.84 -15.58
C THR A 16 -14.11 -1.97 -14.53
N ARG A 17 -15.10 -1.13 -14.90
CA ARG A 17 -15.80 -0.23 -13.95
C ARG A 17 -16.47 -0.98 -12.80
N ASN A 18 -17.04 -2.15 -13.09
CA ASN A 18 -17.75 -2.98 -12.11
C ASN A 18 -16.93 -4.20 -11.69
N THR A 19 -15.63 -4.02 -11.44
CA THR A 19 -14.74 -5.11 -10.99
C THR A 19 -14.21 -4.84 -9.58
N PRO A 20 -13.84 -5.90 -8.84
CA PRO A 20 -13.21 -5.75 -7.52
C PRO A 20 -11.74 -5.26 -7.60
N LEU A 21 -11.24 -4.79 -8.74
CA LEU A 21 -9.87 -4.31 -8.89
C LEU A 21 -9.69 -2.89 -8.32
N PRO A 22 -8.84 -2.68 -7.28
CA PRO A 22 -8.65 -1.36 -6.72
C PRO A 22 -7.69 -0.51 -7.55
N GLY A 23 -8.09 0.71 -7.92
CA GLY A 23 -7.22 1.71 -8.56
C GLY A 23 -6.82 1.41 -10.02
N ARG A 24 -6.09 2.33 -10.64
CA ARG A 24 -5.66 2.25 -12.06
C ARG A 24 -4.57 1.21 -12.30
N HIS A 25 -3.61 1.07 -11.39
CA HIS A 25 -2.48 0.15 -11.54
C HIS A 25 -2.92 -1.32 -11.67
N ASN A 26 -3.96 -1.75 -10.93
CA ASN A 26 -4.49 -3.11 -11.04
C ASN A 26 -5.15 -3.40 -12.39
N ARG A 27 -5.69 -2.37 -13.07
CA ARG A 27 -6.19 -2.51 -14.43
C ARG A 27 -5.04 -2.68 -15.43
N GLY A 28 -3.91 -2.03 -15.18
CA GLY A 28 -2.65 -2.30 -15.88
C GLY A 28 -2.19 -3.75 -15.71
N ASN A 29 -2.20 -4.27 -14.49
CA ASN A 29 -1.87 -5.67 -14.20
C ASN A 29 -2.83 -6.63 -14.90
N LEU A 30 -4.14 -6.34 -14.92
CA LEU A 30 -5.12 -7.14 -15.67
C LEU A 30 -4.76 -7.20 -17.16
N CYS A 31 -4.42 -6.06 -17.79
CA CYS A 31 -3.97 -6.06 -19.19
C CYS A 31 -2.70 -6.91 -19.39
N ALA A 32 -1.74 -6.83 -18.48
CA ALA A 32 -0.51 -7.64 -18.56
C ALA A 32 -0.82 -9.15 -18.46
N VAL A 33 -1.69 -9.55 -17.53
CA VAL A 33 -2.11 -10.95 -17.37
C VAL A 33 -2.86 -11.45 -18.60
N LEU A 34 -3.82 -10.67 -19.11
CA LEU A 34 -4.59 -11.04 -20.31
C LEU A 34 -3.68 -11.16 -21.55
N ALA A 35 -2.72 -10.25 -21.72
CA ALA A 35 -1.74 -10.34 -22.79
C ALA A 35 -0.82 -11.57 -22.65
N ALA A 36 -0.40 -11.91 -21.44
CA ALA A 36 0.38 -13.11 -21.18
C ALA A 36 -0.41 -14.39 -21.49
N LEU A 37 -1.70 -14.44 -21.14
CA LEU A 37 -2.59 -15.57 -21.46
C LEU A 37 -2.73 -15.76 -22.98
N GLU A 38 -2.90 -14.67 -23.74
CA GLU A 38 -2.91 -14.73 -25.22
C GLU A 38 -1.61 -15.26 -25.79
N ALA A 39 -0.47 -14.79 -25.27
CA ALA A 39 0.84 -15.27 -25.71
C ALA A 39 1.04 -16.78 -25.46
N LEU A 40 0.33 -17.34 -24.49
CA LEU A 40 0.27 -18.77 -24.20
C LEU A 40 -0.79 -19.54 -25.02
N GLY A 41 -1.50 -18.86 -25.92
CA GLY A 41 -2.54 -19.45 -26.77
C GLY A 41 -3.90 -19.62 -26.10
N LEU A 42 -4.13 -18.98 -24.94
CA LEU A 42 -5.40 -18.99 -24.23
C LEU A 42 -6.26 -17.79 -24.67
N ASP A 43 -7.58 -17.97 -24.72
CA ASP A 43 -8.48 -16.88 -25.11
C ASP A 43 -8.72 -15.90 -23.95
N ALA A 44 -7.95 -14.81 -23.94
CA ALA A 44 -8.11 -13.76 -22.95
C ALA A 44 -9.48 -13.07 -22.96
N VAL A 45 -10.21 -13.06 -24.08
CA VAL A 45 -11.57 -12.49 -24.12
C VAL A 45 -12.51 -13.34 -23.28
N ALA A 46 -12.44 -14.67 -23.43
CA ALA A 46 -13.21 -15.61 -22.63
C ALA A 46 -12.79 -15.63 -21.15
N LEU A 47 -11.52 -15.32 -20.85
CA LEU A 47 -10.99 -15.31 -19.47
C LEU A 47 -11.16 -13.97 -18.75
N ALA A 48 -11.41 -12.86 -19.47
CA ALA A 48 -11.56 -11.54 -18.86
C ALA A 48 -12.64 -11.47 -17.77
N PRO A 49 -13.81 -12.12 -17.88
CA PRO A 49 -14.82 -12.14 -16.82
C PRO A 49 -14.36 -12.77 -15.50
N ALA A 50 -13.34 -13.64 -15.50
CA ALA A 50 -12.82 -14.27 -14.28
C ALA A 50 -12.27 -13.26 -13.26
N VAL A 51 -11.98 -12.03 -13.70
CA VAL A 51 -11.62 -10.92 -12.80
C VAL A 51 -12.75 -10.52 -11.85
N GLN A 52 -14.00 -10.86 -12.14
CA GLN A 52 -15.13 -10.63 -11.24
C GLN A 52 -15.00 -11.41 -9.93
N ASP A 53 -14.36 -12.57 -9.98
CA ASP A 53 -14.08 -13.41 -8.81
C ASP A 53 -12.75 -13.06 -8.13
N PHE A 54 -12.04 -12.04 -8.62
CA PHE A 54 -10.76 -11.62 -8.06
C PHE A 54 -10.96 -11.12 -6.62
N ARG A 55 -10.32 -11.82 -5.68
CA ARG A 55 -10.20 -11.37 -4.29
C ARG A 55 -8.84 -10.72 -4.12
N PRO A 56 -8.77 -9.44 -3.68
CA PRO A 56 -7.51 -8.81 -3.35
C PRO A 56 -6.74 -9.65 -2.33
N LEU A 57 -5.42 -9.70 -2.50
CA LEU A 57 -4.56 -10.38 -1.53
C LEU A 57 -4.69 -9.70 -0.15
N PRO A 58 -4.74 -10.48 0.95
CA PRO A 58 -4.61 -9.93 2.30
C PRO A 58 -3.36 -9.06 2.41
N ASN A 59 -3.37 -8.05 3.28
CA ASN A 59 -2.28 -7.07 3.45
C ASN A 59 -2.05 -6.14 2.24
N ARG A 60 -3.04 -5.98 1.36
CA ARG A 60 -3.02 -5.03 0.25
C ARG A 60 -4.15 -4.00 0.40
N LEU A 61 -3.79 -2.78 0.81
CA LEU A 61 -4.73 -1.68 1.11
C LEU A 61 -5.93 -2.12 1.99
N GLN A 62 -5.69 -3.05 2.91
CA GLN A 62 -6.73 -3.64 3.73
C GLN A 62 -7.07 -2.71 4.89
N ARG A 63 -8.29 -2.18 4.92
CA ARG A 63 -8.81 -1.48 6.11
C ARG A 63 -9.05 -2.52 7.20
N ILE A 64 -8.20 -2.54 8.22
CA ILE A 64 -8.27 -3.55 9.28
C ILE A 64 -9.21 -3.14 10.42
N GLY A 65 -9.51 -1.85 10.55
CA GLY A 65 -10.53 -1.37 11.48
C GLY A 65 -10.44 0.12 11.78
N PHE A 66 -11.28 0.55 12.71
CA PHE A 66 -11.35 1.93 13.22
C PHE A 66 -11.31 1.88 14.75
N ALA A 67 -10.37 2.63 15.35
CA ALA A 67 -10.22 2.74 16.80
C ALA A 67 -9.65 4.12 17.15
N ASP A 68 -10.13 4.72 18.24
CA ASP A 68 -9.65 6.01 18.77
C ASP A 68 -9.65 7.15 17.74
N GLY A 69 -10.66 7.22 16.86
CA GLY A 69 -10.73 8.26 15.83
C GLY A 69 -9.86 8.00 14.59
N LEU A 70 -9.17 6.86 14.54
CA LEU A 70 -8.20 6.52 13.49
C LEU A 70 -8.67 5.31 12.69
N THR A 71 -8.54 5.39 11.36
CA THR A 71 -8.64 4.23 10.47
C THR A 71 -7.25 3.61 10.30
N TYR A 72 -7.16 2.29 10.44
CA TYR A 72 -5.90 1.56 10.23
C TYR A 72 -5.96 0.82 8.90
N VAL A 73 -4.93 1.01 8.07
CA VAL A 73 -4.82 0.40 6.76
C VAL A 73 -3.52 -0.38 6.66
N ASN A 74 -3.65 -1.68 6.47
CA ASN A 74 -2.54 -2.59 6.27
C ASN A 74 -2.28 -2.80 4.78
N ASP A 75 -1.16 -2.25 4.33
CA ASP A 75 -0.60 -2.45 2.99
C ASP A 75 0.84 -2.98 3.09
N SER A 76 1.10 -3.87 4.06
CA SER A 76 2.42 -4.43 4.35
C SER A 76 3.06 -5.15 3.15
N ILE A 77 2.27 -5.58 2.16
CA ILE A 77 2.77 -6.17 0.91
C ILE A 77 3.54 -5.16 0.03
N SER A 78 3.42 -3.86 0.28
CA SER A 78 4.11 -2.81 -0.46
C SER A 78 5.60 -2.76 -0.11
N THR A 79 6.38 -3.54 -0.84
CA THR A 79 7.83 -3.67 -0.64
C THR A 79 8.67 -2.78 -1.56
N THR A 80 8.05 -1.85 -2.29
CA THR A 80 8.73 -0.91 -3.18
C THR A 80 8.17 0.52 -3.02
N PRO A 81 8.97 1.58 -3.21
CA PRO A 81 8.50 2.96 -3.03
C PRO A 81 7.32 3.32 -3.94
N HIS A 82 7.31 2.77 -5.16
CA HIS A 82 6.21 2.90 -6.11
C HIS A 82 4.88 2.30 -5.59
N ALA A 83 4.94 1.18 -4.86
CA ALA A 83 3.75 0.59 -4.25
C ALA A 83 3.18 1.50 -3.15
N SER A 84 4.05 2.15 -2.37
CA SER A 84 3.62 3.16 -1.39
C SER A 84 2.99 4.39 -2.02
N LEU A 85 3.50 4.85 -3.18
CA LEU A 85 2.87 5.94 -3.93
C LEU A 85 1.46 5.55 -4.39
N ALA A 86 1.30 4.35 -4.97
CA ALA A 86 -0.02 3.85 -5.37
C ALA A 86 -0.99 3.70 -4.18
N ALA A 87 -0.47 3.39 -2.99
CA ALA A 87 -1.26 3.36 -1.76
C ALA A 87 -1.76 4.75 -1.37
N LEU A 88 -0.90 5.76 -1.40
CA LEU A 88 -1.28 7.15 -1.10
C LEU A 88 -2.38 7.67 -2.03
N GLU A 89 -2.30 7.37 -3.32
CA GLU A 89 -3.33 7.76 -4.30
C GLU A 89 -4.72 7.23 -3.93
N CYS A 90 -4.81 6.03 -3.33
CA CYS A 90 -6.09 5.43 -2.93
C CYS A 90 -6.75 6.16 -1.75
N PHE A 91 -5.99 6.95 -0.99
CA PHE A 91 -6.45 7.71 0.16
C PHE A 91 -6.32 9.23 -0.05
N ALA A 92 -6.14 9.68 -1.29
CA ALA A 92 -6.00 11.09 -1.63
C ALA A 92 -7.12 11.95 -1.02
N GLY A 93 -6.74 13.08 -0.41
CA GLY A 93 -7.64 13.99 0.28
C GLY A 93 -7.95 13.62 1.75
N GLN A 94 -7.44 12.49 2.25
CA GLN A 94 -7.54 12.14 3.68
C GLN A 94 -6.28 12.58 4.44
N ARG A 95 -6.42 12.80 5.76
CA ARG A 95 -5.28 13.00 6.66
C ARG A 95 -4.58 11.65 6.87
N ILE A 96 -3.37 11.50 6.36
CA ILE A 96 -2.62 10.23 6.40
C ILE A 96 -1.36 10.41 7.24
N ALA A 97 -1.13 9.47 8.16
CA ALA A 97 0.19 9.16 8.70
C ALA A 97 0.72 7.90 8.01
N LEU A 98 1.76 8.06 7.19
CA LEU A 98 2.35 6.98 6.41
C LEU A 98 3.55 6.37 7.16
N LEU A 99 3.52 5.05 7.35
CA LEU A 99 4.65 4.30 7.89
C LEU A 99 5.50 3.73 6.75
N VAL A 100 6.74 4.20 6.60
CA VAL A 100 7.70 3.78 5.56
C VAL A 100 8.98 3.20 6.14
N GLY A 101 9.64 2.32 5.38
CA GLY A 101 10.91 1.72 5.71
C GLY A 101 10.82 0.27 6.18
N GLY A 102 12.00 -0.35 6.28
CA GLY A 102 12.17 -1.79 6.49
C GLY A 102 13.60 -2.22 6.20
N HIS A 103 13.77 -3.30 5.43
CA HIS A 103 15.07 -3.82 5.05
C HIS A 103 15.71 -3.00 3.93
N ASP A 104 16.98 -2.61 4.10
CA ASP A 104 17.73 -1.96 3.03
C ASP A 104 18.17 -2.96 1.96
N ARG A 105 17.78 -2.71 0.71
CA ARG A 105 18.26 -3.40 -0.49
C ARG A 105 18.81 -2.45 -1.54
N GLY A 106 19.08 -1.20 -1.16
CA GLY A 106 19.57 -0.17 -2.08
C GLY A 106 18.49 0.32 -3.07
N LEU A 107 17.20 0.16 -2.75
CA LEU A 107 16.12 0.66 -3.60
C LEU A 107 16.24 2.18 -3.80
N ASP A 108 15.84 2.64 -4.99
CA ASP A 108 15.77 4.05 -5.31
C ASP A 108 14.44 4.65 -4.80
N TRP A 109 14.55 5.76 -4.07
CA TRP A 109 13.43 6.50 -3.48
C TRP A 109 13.23 7.88 -4.13
N THR A 110 13.95 8.15 -5.23
CA THR A 110 13.92 9.46 -5.92
C THR A 110 12.49 9.85 -6.32
N ASP A 111 11.74 8.96 -6.97
CA ASP A 111 10.36 9.25 -7.39
C ASP A 111 9.43 9.48 -6.19
N PHE A 112 9.66 8.75 -5.09
CA PHE A 112 8.92 8.96 -3.85
C PHE A 112 9.17 10.35 -3.28
N MET A 113 10.43 10.78 -3.22
CA MET A 113 10.80 12.14 -2.79
C MET A 113 10.22 13.21 -3.70
N GLN A 114 10.27 13.01 -5.03
CA GLN A 114 9.68 13.94 -6.00
C GLN A 114 8.18 14.11 -5.80
N HIS A 115 7.46 13.02 -5.55
CA HIS A 115 6.02 13.09 -5.23
C HIS A 115 5.78 13.91 -3.96
N MET A 116 6.55 13.67 -2.89
CA MET A 116 6.45 14.47 -1.66
C MET A 116 6.77 15.96 -1.90
N ALA A 117 7.62 16.28 -2.88
CA ALA A 117 8.05 17.63 -3.21
C ALA A 117 7.10 18.38 -4.16
N HIS A 118 6.28 17.71 -4.94
CA HIS A 118 5.48 18.35 -6.00
C HIS A 118 3.98 18.10 -5.86
N ASP A 119 3.58 16.95 -5.35
CA ASP A 119 2.18 16.58 -5.19
C ASP A 119 1.70 16.83 -3.75
N VAL A 120 0.49 16.34 -3.42
CA VAL A 120 -0.09 16.43 -2.08
C VAL A 120 0.49 15.30 -1.22
N PRO A 121 1.38 15.60 -0.24
CA PRO A 121 1.95 14.58 0.61
C PRO A 121 0.94 14.10 1.68
N PRO A 122 1.19 12.96 2.34
CA PRO A 122 0.56 12.67 3.63
C PRO A 122 0.89 13.77 4.64
N VAL A 123 0.06 13.94 5.67
CA VAL A 123 0.29 14.98 6.70
C VAL A 123 1.45 14.61 7.62
N GLU A 124 1.68 13.30 7.81
CA GLU A 124 2.74 12.76 8.65
C GLU A 124 3.44 11.60 7.93
N ILE A 125 4.77 11.54 8.03
CA ILE A 125 5.58 10.41 7.57
C ILE A 125 6.42 9.91 8.74
N VAL A 126 6.31 8.62 9.04
CA VAL A 126 7.13 7.96 10.05
C VAL A 126 8.03 6.94 9.37
N THR A 127 9.33 7.17 9.44
CA THR A 127 10.35 6.27 8.90
C THR A 127 10.76 5.23 9.93
N MET A 128 10.99 3.99 9.51
CA MET A 128 11.37 2.89 10.41
C MET A 128 12.30 1.86 9.75
N GLY A 129 12.91 1.01 10.57
CA GLY A 129 13.75 -0.09 10.10
C GLY A 129 15.11 0.37 9.56
N SER A 130 15.88 -0.57 9.01
CA SER A 130 17.28 -0.37 8.63
C SER A 130 17.51 0.71 7.57
N ASN A 131 16.59 0.90 6.61
CA ASN A 131 16.70 1.98 5.62
C ASN A 131 15.95 3.27 6.04
N GLY A 132 15.27 3.26 7.18
CA GLY A 132 14.54 4.41 7.72
C GLY A 132 15.40 5.68 7.81
N PRO A 133 16.62 5.63 8.39
CA PRO A 133 17.50 6.80 8.48
C PRO A 133 17.85 7.43 7.11
N ARG A 134 18.03 6.60 6.07
CA ARG A 134 18.31 7.07 4.72
C ARG A 134 17.09 7.76 4.10
N ILE A 135 15.91 7.18 4.27
CA ILE A 135 14.64 7.78 3.80
C ILE A 135 14.38 9.10 4.54
N HIS A 136 14.59 9.12 5.85
CA HIS A 136 14.41 10.30 6.69
C HIS A 136 15.33 11.45 6.25
N ALA A 137 16.62 11.19 6.07
CA ALA A 137 17.57 12.19 5.60
C ALA A 137 17.20 12.77 4.22
N MET A 138 16.67 11.93 3.32
CA MET A 138 16.20 12.36 2.01
C MET A 138 14.95 13.26 2.09
N LEU A 139 14.05 13.01 3.04
CA LEU A 139 12.80 13.76 3.22
C LEU A 139 12.94 15.00 4.11
N GLN A 140 13.98 15.07 4.94
CA GLN A 140 14.19 16.16 5.91
C GLN A 140 14.07 17.56 5.31
N PRO A 141 14.67 17.89 4.14
CA PRO A 141 14.56 19.23 3.58
C PRO A 141 13.11 19.63 3.23
N LEU A 142 12.25 18.66 2.88
CA LEU A 142 10.83 18.91 2.59
C LEU A 142 10.02 19.09 3.87
N ALA A 143 10.36 18.34 4.92
CA ALA A 143 9.76 18.48 6.24
C ALA A 143 10.12 19.84 6.88
N ASP A 144 11.38 20.27 6.77
CA ASP A 144 11.85 21.59 7.23
C ASP A 144 11.15 22.73 6.49
N ALA A 145 10.76 22.51 5.23
CA ALA A 145 9.94 23.43 4.45
C ALA A 145 8.43 23.39 4.82
N GLY A 146 8.06 22.59 5.82
CA GLY A 146 6.70 22.52 6.36
C GLY A 146 5.70 21.74 5.50
N ARG A 147 6.16 20.87 4.60
CA ARG A 147 5.25 20.10 3.73
C ARG A 147 4.47 19.02 4.47
N PHE A 148 5.08 18.42 5.49
CA PHE A 148 4.54 17.34 6.31
C PHE A 148 5.37 17.21 7.60
N GLY A 149 4.81 16.60 8.63
CA GLY A 149 5.59 16.16 9.79
C GLY A 149 6.41 14.91 9.46
N LEU A 150 7.64 14.86 9.96
CA LEU A 150 8.58 13.77 9.71
C LEU A 150 9.13 13.24 11.03
N HIS A 151 9.02 11.93 11.21
CA HIS A 151 9.43 11.25 12.44
C HIS A 151 10.32 10.04 12.12
N ALA A 152 11.20 9.71 13.05
CA ALA A 152 12.07 8.54 12.99
C ALA A 152 11.70 7.57 14.13
N ALA A 153 11.48 6.31 13.78
CA ALA A 153 11.23 5.21 14.70
C ALA A 153 12.28 4.11 14.51
N GLY A 154 12.67 3.45 15.59
CA GLY A 154 13.51 2.25 15.56
C GLY A 154 12.76 1.03 15.03
N ASP A 155 11.46 0.93 15.32
CA ASP A 155 10.63 -0.23 14.97
C ASP A 155 9.15 0.15 14.71
N LEU A 156 8.34 -0.88 14.40
CA LEU A 156 6.92 -0.71 14.10
C LEU A 156 6.08 -0.26 15.32
N PRO A 157 6.28 -0.80 16.53
CA PRO A 157 5.63 -0.28 17.74
C PRO A 157 5.85 1.22 17.96
N GLU A 158 7.10 1.69 17.87
CA GLU A 158 7.41 3.11 18.01
C GLU A 158 6.80 3.92 16.85
N ALA A 159 6.86 3.41 15.61
CA ALA A 159 6.28 4.08 14.46
C ALA A 159 4.75 4.26 14.60
N MET A 160 4.07 3.25 15.14
CA MET A 160 2.64 3.29 15.46
C MET A 160 2.31 4.34 16.53
N ALA A 161 3.11 4.40 17.59
CA ALA A 161 2.93 5.39 18.65
C ALA A 161 3.09 6.82 18.12
N LEU A 162 4.14 7.09 17.35
CA LEU A 162 4.40 8.40 16.74
C LEU A 162 3.29 8.80 15.76
N ALA A 163 2.84 7.89 14.90
CA ALA A 163 1.75 8.18 13.96
C ALA A 163 0.42 8.51 14.65
N ARG A 164 0.05 7.76 15.70
CA ARG A 164 -1.14 8.04 16.51
C ARG A 164 -1.04 9.41 17.18
N ALA A 165 0.11 9.70 17.80
CA ALA A 165 0.35 10.97 18.48
C ALA A 165 0.29 12.17 17.52
N ALA A 166 0.87 12.02 16.32
CA ALA A 166 0.93 13.09 15.33
C ALA A 166 -0.44 13.38 14.67
N LEU A 167 -1.27 12.35 14.43
CA LEU A 167 -2.65 12.56 13.96
C LEU A 167 -3.55 13.17 15.04
N GLY A 168 -3.35 12.77 16.29
CA GLY A 168 -4.06 13.30 17.45
C GLY A 168 -5.58 13.25 17.32
N GLU A 169 -6.27 14.19 17.98
CA GLU A 169 -7.74 14.27 18.02
C GLU A 169 -8.37 14.60 16.66
N GLN A 170 -7.60 15.13 15.71
CA GLN A 170 -8.10 15.40 14.35
C GLN A 170 -8.36 14.11 13.56
N GLY A 171 -7.81 12.98 14.04
CA GLY A 171 -7.98 11.68 13.42
C GLY A 171 -7.37 11.61 12.02
N GLY A 172 -7.66 10.50 11.34
CA GLY A 172 -7.14 10.24 10.01
C GLY A 172 -6.88 8.75 9.76
N VAL A 173 -5.92 8.49 8.88
CA VAL A 173 -5.55 7.15 8.43
C VAL A 173 -4.10 6.87 8.86
N VAL A 174 -3.90 5.83 9.65
CA VAL A 174 -2.57 5.24 9.85
C VAL A 174 -2.38 4.19 8.77
N LEU A 175 -1.52 4.50 7.79
CA LEU A 175 -1.27 3.66 6.62
C LEU A 175 0.10 2.98 6.75
N LEU A 176 0.09 1.67 6.97
CA LEU A 176 1.30 0.86 6.81
C LEU A 176 1.50 0.55 5.33
N SER A 177 2.31 1.34 4.63
CA SER A 177 2.74 1.03 3.26
C SER A 177 4.26 1.25 3.15
N PRO A 178 5.05 0.24 3.54
CA PRO A 178 6.44 0.43 3.96
C PRO A 178 7.41 0.78 2.84
N GLY A 179 7.07 0.52 1.58
CA GLY A 179 7.94 0.79 0.42
C GLY A 179 9.26 0.02 0.43
N ALA A 180 9.41 -0.93 1.36
CA ALA A 180 10.61 -1.70 1.60
C ALA A 180 10.27 -3.12 2.09
N PRO A 181 11.11 -4.12 1.77
CA PRO A 181 10.94 -5.48 2.25
C PRO A 181 10.91 -5.56 3.79
N SER A 182 10.23 -6.56 4.35
CA SER A 182 10.11 -6.75 5.80
C SER A 182 11.25 -7.58 6.42
N PHE A 183 12.08 -8.22 5.58
CA PHE A 183 13.12 -9.14 6.01
C PHE A 183 14.12 -8.50 7.00
N GLY A 184 14.70 -9.31 7.88
CA GLY A 184 15.54 -8.86 8.99
C GLY A 184 14.73 -8.71 10.28
N ALA A 185 13.75 -7.80 10.31
CA ALA A 185 12.87 -7.64 11.47
C ALA A 185 11.71 -8.65 11.49
N TYR A 186 11.27 -9.11 10.32
CA TYR A 186 10.15 -10.06 10.18
C TYR A 186 10.52 -11.19 9.21
N ARG A 187 9.83 -12.33 9.37
CA ARG A 187 9.94 -13.47 8.46
C ARG A 187 9.43 -13.16 7.05
N ASP A 188 8.30 -12.46 6.97
CA ASP A 188 7.61 -12.12 5.72
C ASP A 188 6.74 -10.87 5.92
N TYR A 189 6.10 -10.37 4.86
CA TYR A 189 5.25 -9.18 4.95
C TYR A 189 3.96 -9.45 5.74
N GLY A 190 3.48 -10.70 5.76
CA GLY A 190 2.30 -11.11 6.52
C GLY A 190 2.54 -11.04 8.02
N ALA A 191 3.72 -11.45 8.49
CA ALA A 191 4.13 -11.32 9.89
C ALA A 191 4.18 -9.86 10.34
N ARG A 192 4.68 -8.96 9.49
CA ARG A 192 4.64 -7.50 9.74
C ARG A 192 3.21 -6.97 9.77
N GLY A 193 2.35 -7.42 8.85
CA GLY A 193 0.94 -7.04 8.79
C GLY A 193 0.13 -7.50 10.01
N ARG A 194 0.37 -8.73 10.49
CA ARG A 194 -0.22 -9.23 11.75
C ARG A 194 0.22 -8.40 12.95
N HIS A 195 1.53 -8.12 13.08
CA HIS A 195 2.03 -7.28 14.17
C HIS A 195 1.42 -5.87 14.13
N PHE A 196 1.23 -5.29 12.94
CA PHE A 196 0.52 -4.02 12.78
C PHE A 196 -0.93 -4.09 13.27
N ALA A 197 -1.66 -5.17 12.96
CA ALA A 197 -3.02 -5.36 13.46
C ALA A 197 -3.08 -5.55 14.97
N GLU A 198 -2.16 -6.34 15.54
CA GLU A 198 -2.03 -6.51 16.99
C GLU A 198 -1.79 -5.16 17.69
N LEU A 199 -0.84 -4.36 17.20
CA LEU A 199 -0.57 -3.01 17.69
C LEU A 199 -1.74 -2.04 17.49
N ALA A 200 -2.60 -2.30 16.51
CA ALA A 200 -3.81 -1.55 16.25
C ALA A 200 -5.00 -2.00 17.13
N GLY A 201 -4.86 -3.11 17.88
CA GLY A 201 -5.91 -3.69 18.72
C GLY A 201 -6.90 -4.58 17.97
N PHE A 202 -6.54 -5.07 16.78
CA PHE A 202 -7.36 -5.97 15.96
C PHE A 202 -6.78 -7.38 15.95
N ASP A 203 -7.67 -8.36 15.76
CA ASP A 203 -7.28 -9.76 15.67
C ASP A 203 -6.44 -10.02 14.38
N PRO A 204 -5.17 -10.43 14.51
CA PRO A 204 -4.28 -10.69 13.37
C PRO A 204 -4.73 -11.86 12.49
N ASP A 205 -5.53 -12.79 13.02
CA ASP A 205 -6.01 -13.96 12.28
C ASP A 205 -7.17 -13.58 11.36
N THR A 206 -7.98 -12.61 11.78
CA THR A 206 -9.08 -12.09 10.95
C THR A 206 -8.56 -11.33 9.72
N ILE A 207 -7.39 -10.68 9.81
CA ILE A 207 -6.83 -9.94 8.67
C ILE A 207 -6.05 -10.83 7.70
N SER A 208 -5.59 -11.99 8.16
CA SER A 208 -4.81 -12.96 7.36
C SER A 208 -5.70 -13.91 6.57
N ALA A 209 -6.96 -14.06 6.99
CA ALA A 209 -7.94 -14.90 6.31
C ALA A 209 -8.30 -14.31 4.94
N ILE A 210 -8.22 -15.13 3.89
CA ILE A 210 -8.95 -14.90 2.65
C ILE A 210 -10.35 -15.46 2.89
N PRO A 211 -11.42 -14.64 2.95
CA PRO A 211 -12.76 -15.20 3.02
C PRO A 211 -12.92 -16.20 1.86
N GLY A 212 -13.32 -17.44 2.12
CA GLY A 212 -13.63 -18.44 1.08
C GLY A 212 -12.50 -19.35 0.59
N LEU A 213 -11.27 -19.24 1.10
CA LEU A 213 -10.26 -20.31 0.96
C LEU A 213 -10.20 -21.05 2.30
N GLY A 214 -11.01 -22.09 2.41
CA GLY A 214 -11.07 -22.97 3.57
C GLY A 214 -9.77 -23.74 3.75
N ILE A 215 -8.79 -23.11 4.38
CA ILE A 215 -7.66 -23.80 5.01
C ILE A 215 -7.75 -23.44 6.50
N GLY A 216 -8.63 -24.17 7.18
CA GLY A 216 -8.55 -24.42 8.62
C GLY A 216 -7.97 -25.80 8.87
#